data_AF-A0A7S2DL26-F1
#
_entry.id   AF-A0A7S2DL26-F1
#
_cell.length_a   1.000
_cell.length_b   1.000
_cell.length_c   1.000
_cell.angle_alpha   90.00
_cell.angle_beta   90.00
_cell.angle_gamma   90.00
#
_symmetry.space_group_name_H-M   'P 1'
#
loop_
_entity.id
_entity.type
_entity.pdbx_description
1 polymer ?
#
loop_
_entity_poly.entity_id
_entity_poly.type
_entity_poly.pdbx_seq_one_letter_code
_entity_poly.pdbx_strand_id
1 'polypeptide(L)'
;WEELFLPLVGPELWRLEVDEPRRALAWLRGWADFNYCRGANRPGSAMRRAGLKTPVEVREVPRGVCIKFAPPGERTVGSGFDGLEEGGLEILVDEERNDRPGRMRARRCSYGWRKKPREGSERAILSKLRRDWAQTLSFR
;
A
#
# COMPACT_ATOMS: atom_id res chain seq x y z
N TRP A 1 -13.09 -22.29 22.45
CA TRP A 1 -12.06 -21.29 22.82
C TRP A 1 -10.91 -21.22 21.80
N GLU A 2 -11.13 -21.57 20.52
CA GLU A 2 -10.11 -21.51 19.45
C GLU A 2 -10.45 -20.42 18.41
N GLU A 3 -10.85 -19.23 18.87
CA GLU A 3 -10.99 -18.03 18.03
C GLU A 3 -9.99 -16.93 18.47
N LEU A 4 -8.79 -17.34 18.86
CA LEU A 4 -7.80 -16.42 19.42
C LEU A 4 -6.66 -16.18 18.41
N PHE A 5 -6.72 -14.97 17.84
CA PHE A 5 -5.66 -14.26 17.14
C PHE A 5 -5.42 -14.62 15.67
N LEU A 6 -6.36 -14.22 14.81
CA LEU A 6 -5.93 -13.60 13.55
C LEU A 6 -4.98 -12.44 13.93
N PRO A 7 -3.76 -12.35 13.38
CA PRO A 7 -2.90 -11.20 13.62
C PRO A 7 -3.71 -9.96 13.24
N LEU A 8 -3.99 -9.12 14.25
CA LEU A 8 -4.92 -8.00 14.20
C LEU A 8 -4.88 -7.30 12.85
N VAL A 9 -5.92 -7.56 12.05
CA VAL A 9 -6.16 -6.91 10.77
C VAL A 9 -6.26 -5.41 11.06
N GLY A 10 -5.27 -4.63 10.62
CA GLY A 10 -5.27 -3.18 10.85
C GLY A 10 -6.52 -2.51 10.26
N PRO A 11 -6.91 -1.32 10.76
CA PRO A 11 -8.13 -0.66 10.30
C PRO A 11 -8.08 -0.38 8.79
N GLU A 12 -9.23 -0.56 8.13
CA GLU A 12 -9.43 -0.11 6.75
C GLU A 12 -9.35 1.43 6.74
N LEU A 13 -8.44 1.98 5.95
CA LEU A 13 -8.19 3.41 5.87
C LEU A 13 -8.88 4.04 4.67
N TRP A 14 -9.14 3.26 3.63
CA TRP A 14 -9.73 3.73 2.39
C TRP A 14 -10.36 2.58 1.60
N ARG A 15 -11.45 2.87 0.89
CA ARG A 15 -12.15 1.92 0.02
C ARG A 15 -12.74 2.58 -1.21
N LEU A 16 -12.86 1.81 -2.28
CA LEU A 16 -13.52 2.19 -3.53
C LEU A 16 -14.10 0.96 -4.22
N GLU A 17 -15.31 1.07 -4.75
CA GLU A 17 -15.92 0.03 -5.59
C GLU A 17 -15.30 0.06 -6.99
N VAL A 18 -15.07 -1.11 -7.58
CA VAL A 18 -14.46 -1.28 -8.89
C VAL A 18 -15.25 -2.31 -9.70
N ASP A 19 -15.64 -1.93 -10.91
CA ASP A 19 -16.44 -2.79 -11.79
C ASP A 19 -15.61 -3.93 -12.41
N GLU A 20 -14.30 -3.70 -12.60
CA GLU A 20 -13.38 -4.67 -13.18
C GLU A 20 -12.21 -4.96 -12.21
N PRO A 21 -12.37 -5.89 -11.25
CA PRO A 21 -11.35 -6.20 -10.25
C PRO A 21 -9.99 -6.58 -10.85
N ARG A 22 -9.99 -7.38 -11.93
CA ARG A 22 -8.74 -7.81 -12.58
C ARG A 22 -7.96 -6.63 -13.19
N ARG A 23 -8.68 -5.70 -13.82
CA ARG A 23 -8.08 -4.48 -14.38
C ARG A 23 -7.62 -3.53 -13.27
N ALA A 24 -8.39 -3.40 -12.20
CA ALA A 24 -8.00 -2.64 -11.02
C ALA A 24 -6.72 -3.19 -10.36
N LEU A 25 -6.59 -4.52 -10.27
CA LEU A 25 -5.39 -5.18 -9.73
C LEU A 25 -4.17 -4.93 -10.62
N ALA A 26 -4.30 -5.11 -11.93
CA ALA A 26 -3.22 -4.85 -12.88
C ALA A 26 -2.76 -3.38 -12.84
N TRP A 27 -3.72 -2.45 -12.79
CA TRP A 27 -3.43 -1.03 -12.64
C TRP A 27 -2.73 -0.73 -11.32
N LEU A 28 -3.18 -1.31 -10.20
CA LEU A 28 -2.61 -1.07 -8.88
C LEU A 28 -1.13 -1.50 -8.82
N ARG A 29 -0.80 -2.65 -9.41
CA ARG A 29 0.58 -3.13 -9.49
C ARG A 29 1.45 -2.20 -10.35
N GLY A 30 0.97 -1.82 -11.54
CA GLY A 30 1.68 -0.88 -12.40
C GLY A 30 1.85 0.50 -11.77
N TRP A 31 0.83 0.98 -11.04
CA TRP A 31 0.87 2.23 -10.29
C TRP A 31 1.92 2.17 -9.17
N ALA A 32 1.98 1.07 -8.42
CA ALA A 32 2.96 0.92 -7.35
C ALA A 32 4.40 0.83 -7.89
N ASP A 33 4.62 0.07 -8.97
CA ASP A 33 5.93 0.00 -9.65
C ASP A 33 6.39 1.38 -10.10
N PHE A 34 5.54 2.09 -10.84
CA PHE A 34 5.87 3.38 -11.43
C PHE A 34 6.21 4.43 -10.36
N ASN A 35 5.45 4.46 -9.27
CA ASN A 35 5.61 5.50 -8.24
C ASN A 35 6.66 5.16 -7.18
N TYR A 36 6.93 3.87 -6.92
CA TYR A 36 7.73 3.47 -5.76
C TYR A 36 8.95 2.62 -6.08
N CYS A 37 8.89 1.76 -7.09
CA CYS A 37 10.02 0.90 -7.47
C CYS A 37 11.03 1.64 -8.37
N ARG A 38 10.59 2.65 -9.13
CA ARG A 38 11.45 3.48 -10.01
C ARG A 38 12.14 4.65 -9.29
N GLY A 39 12.72 4.36 -8.12
CA GLY A 39 13.62 5.27 -7.40
C GLY A 39 13.03 6.03 -6.22
N ALA A 40 11.73 5.90 -5.90
CA ALA A 40 11.18 6.43 -4.64
C ALA A 40 11.41 5.51 -3.43
N ASN A 41 12.03 4.34 -3.65
CA ASN A 41 12.60 3.46 -2.61
C ASN A 41 13.94 3.97 -2.04
N ARG A 42 14.42 5.11 -2.52
CA ARG A 42 15.65 5.78 -2.07
C ARG A 42 15.39 7.26 -1.79
N PRO A 43 16.12 7.89 -0.85
CA PRO A 43 16.07 9.34 -0.68
C PRO A 43 16.42 10.05 -2.00
N GLY A 44 15.57 10.95 -2.47
CA GLY A 44 15.81 11.65 -3.73
C GLY A 44 14.62 12.44 -4.26
N SER A 45 14.78 12.99 -5.48
CA SER A 45 13.75 13.76 -6.18
C SER A 45 12.52 12.92 -6.51
N ALA A 46 12.69 11.63 -6.84
CA ALA A 46 11.59 10.70 -7.09
C ALA A 46 10.69 10.53 -5.85
N MET A 47 11.29 10.32 -4.66
CA MET A 47 10.58 10.23 -3.39
C MET A 47 9.80 11.52 -3.07
N ARG A 48 10.43 12.69 -3.28
CA ARG A 48 9.76 13.98 -3.09
C ARG A 48 8.59 14.20 -4.05
N ARG A 49 8.74 13.83 -5.32
CA ARG A 49 7.64 13.87 -6.32
C ARG A 49 6.48 12.96 -5.95
N ALA A 50 6.75 11.83 -5.31
CA ALA A 50 5.74 10.94 -4.77
C ALA A 50 5.09 11.46 -3.47
N GLY A 51 5.51 12.61 -2.94
CA GLY A 51 5.00 13.19 -1.70
C GLY A 51 5.48 12.47 -0.43
N LEU A 52 6.50 11.62 -0.55
CA LEU A 52 7.02 10.82 0.55
C LEU A 52 8.16 11.55 1.28
N LYS A 53 8.13 11.46 2.61
CA LYS A 53 9.21 11.89 3.51
C LYS A 53 10.11 10.73 3.95
N THR A 54 9.59 9.51 3.84
CA THR A 54 10.26 8.27 4.23
C THR A 54 10.35 7.39 2.99
N PRO A 55 11.50 6.77 2.68
CA PRO A 55 11.58 5.76 1.65
C PRO A 55 10.58 4.62 1.92
N VAL A 56 10.22 3.89 0.87
CA VAL A 56 9.32 2.74 0.96
C VAL A 56 9.89 1.53 0.26
N GLU A 57 9.50 0.35 0.72
CA GLU A 57 9.65 -0.91 -0.01
C GLU A 57 8.27 -1.40 -0.43
N VAL A 58 8.19 -1.95 -1.64
CA VAL A 58 6.95 -2.48 -2.19
C VAL A 58 7.09 -3.97 -2.44
N ARG A 59 6.03 -4.71 -2.14
CA ARG A 59 5.89 -6.13 -2.46
C ARG A 59 4.54 -6.37 -3.10
N GLU A 60 4.53 -7.03 -4.25
CA GLU A 60 3.29 -7.54 -4.80
C GLU A 60 2.79 -8.72 -3.98
N VAL A 61 1.49 -8.75 -3.74
CA VAL A 61 0.79 -9.88 -3.13
C VAL A 61 -0.28 -10.38 -4.11
N PRO A 62 -0.81 -11.62 -3.95
CA PRO A 62 -1.73 -12.20 -4.93
C PRO A 62 -2.90 -11.30 -5.30
N ARG A 63 -3.40 -10.51 -4.34
CA ARG A 63 -4.55 -9.62 -4.50
C ARG A 63 -4.21 -8.14 -4.43
N GLY A 64 -2.95 -7.73 -4.56
CA GLY A 64 -2.62 -6.32 -4.48
C GLY A 64 -1.14 -6.04 -4.24
N VAL A 65 -0.87 -5.04 -3.42
CA VAL A 65 0.47 -4.59 -3.07
C VAL A 65 0.58 -4.24 -1.59
N CYS A 66 1.72 -4.52 -1.00
CA CYS A 66 2.09 -4.03 0.32
C CYS A 66 3.21 -3.01 0.17
N ILE A 67 3.11 -1.90 0.90
CA ILE A 67 4.06 -0.79 0.92
C ILE A 67 4.47 -0.61 2.38
N LYS A 68 5.74 -0.87 2.70
CA LYS A 68 6.31 -0.65 4.04
C LYS A 68 7.22 0.56 4.04
N PHE A 69 7.24 1.31 5.14
CA PHE A 69 8.17 2.42 5.31
C PHE A 69 9.57 1.91 5.67
N ALA A 70 10.58 2.49 5.04
CA ALA A 70 11.99 2.16 5.22
C ALA A 70 12.76 3.40 5.71
N PRO A 71 12.55 3.82 6.97
CA PRO A 71 13.29 4.96 7.52
C PRO A 71 14.81 4.67 7.57
N PRO A 72 15.65 5.73 7.47
CA PRO A 72 17.10 5.58 7.58
C PRO A 72 17.48 4.91 8.92
N GLY A 73 18.40 3.94 8.87
CA GLY A 73 18.90 3.25 10.07
C GLY A 73 18.08 2.04 10.53
N GLU A 74 16.89 1.80 9.99
CA GLU A 74 16.07 0.61 10.32
C GLU A 74 16.21 -0.54 9.31
N ARG A 75 17.11 -0.41 8.34
CA ARG A 75 17.42 -1.52 7.43
C ARG A 75 18.40 -2.46 8.11
N THR A 76 17.95 -3.68 8.39
CA THR A 76 18.89 -4.79 8.52
C THR A 76 19.53 -5.03 7.15
N VAL A 77 20.85 -5.06 7.08
CA VAL A 77 21.56 -5.23 5.80
C VAL A 77 21.15 -6.57 5.19
N GLY A 78 20.64 -6.55 3.94
CA GLY A 78 20.22 -7.75 3.22
C GLY A 78 18.78 -8.23 3.47
N SER A 79 18.02 -7.59 4.36
CA SER A 79 16.70 -8.10 4.78
C SER A 79 15.51 -7.65 3.91
N GLY A 80 15.73 -6.73 2.97
CA GLY A 80 14.71 -6.22 2.06
C GLY A 80 13.41 -5.79 2.76
N PHE A 81 12.27 -6.13 2.18
CA PHE A 81 10.94 -5.82 2.71
C PHE A 81 10.60 -6.58 4.02
N ASP A 82 11.16 -7.79 4.23
CA ASP A 82 10.83 -8.59 5.42
C ASP A 82 11.50 -8.07 6.69
N GLY A 83 12.72 -7.54 6.61
CA GLY A 83 13.39 -6.96 7.78
C GLY A 83 13.02 -5.51 8.08
N LEU A 84 11.94 -4.99 7.50
CA LEU A 84 11.33 -3.74 7.95
C LEU A 84 10.37 -4.03 9.10
N GLU A 85 10.74 -3.54 10.28
CA GLU A 85 9.91 -3.57 11.49
C GLU A 85 8.79 -2.53 11.48
N GLU A 86 8.93 -1.50 10.64
CA GLU A 86 7.87 -0.53 10.45
C GLU A 86 6.73 -1.09 9.59
N GLY A 87 5.51 -0.72 9.99
CA GLY A 87 4.30 -1.00 9.23
C GLY A 87 4.18 -0.09 8.00
N GLY A 88 2.99 -0.07 7.42
CA GLY A 88 2.72 0.69 6.21
C GLY A 88 1.31 0.42 5.72
N LEU A 89 1.14 0.30 4.41
CA LEU A 89 -0.15 0.11 3.77
C LEU A 89 -0.18 -1.20 2.99
N GLU A 90 -1.29 -1.90 3.09
CA GLU A 90 -1.62 -3.01 2.20
C GLU A 90 -2.86 -2.61 1.42
N ILE A 91 -2.71 -2.55 0.11
CA ILE A 91 -3.76 -2.17 -0.82
C ILE A 91 -4.16 -3.42 -1.58
N LEU A 92 -5.41 -3.84 -1.39
CA LEU A 92 -5.97 -5.07 -1.92
C LEU A 92 -7.10 -4.76 -2.89
N VAL A 93 -7.24 -5.64 -3.88
CA VAL A 93 -8.38 -5.68 -4.78
C VAL A 93 -9.11 -6.99 -4.54
N ASP A 94 -10.31 -6.88 -3.99
CA ASP A 94 -11.23 -7.98 -3.84
C ASP A 94 -12.03 -8.17 -5.13
N GLU A 95 -12.23 -9.42 -5.50
CA GLU A 95 -13.09 -9.80 -6.61
C GLU A 95 -14.56 -9.52 -6.30
N GLU A 96 -15.33 -9.38 -7.37
CA GLU A 96 -16.79 -9.34 -7.29
C GLU A 96 -17.32 -10.64 -6.68
N ARG A 97 -18.36 -10.51 -5.86
CA ARG A 97 -19.14 -11.62 -5.34
C ARG A 97 -20.61 -11.35 -5.66
N ASN A 98 -21.44 -12.38 -5.75
CA ASN A 98 -22.84 -12.29 -6.18
C ASN A 98 -23.65 -11.11 -5.59
N ASP A 99 -23.34 -10.66 -4.37
CA ASP A 99 -24.03 -9.55 -3.70
C ASP A 99 -23.18 -8.28 -3.51
N ARG A 100 -21.99 -8.20 -4.11
CA ARG A 100 -21.00 -7.14 -3.82
C ARG A 100 -20.15 -6.85 -5.06
N PRO A 101 -20.10 -5.58 -5.54
CA PRO A 101 -19.14 -5.20 -6.56
C PRO A 101 -17.72 -5.45 -6.07
N GLY A 102 -16.79 -5.56 -7.02
CA GLY A 102 -15.36 -5.57 -6.74
C GLY A 102 -14.94 -4.37 -5.89
N ARG A 103 -13.87 -4.51 -5.10
CA ARG A 103 -13.43 -3.43 -4.21
C ARG A 103 -11.93 -3.29 -4.19
N MET A 104 -11.43 -2.07 -4.34
CA MET A 104 -10.08 -1.71 -3.94
C MET A 104 -10.13 -1.15 -2.53
N ARG A 105 -9.35 -1.71 -1.60
CA ARG A 105 -9.28 -1.27 -0.20
C ARG A 105 -7.85 -1.12 0.24
N ALA A 106 -7.58 -0.14 1.08
CA ALA A 106 -6.29 0.03 1.73
C ALA A 106 -6.45 -0.16 3.23
N ARG A 107 -5.60 -1.01 3.81
CA ARG A 107 -5.51 -1.26 5.24
C ARG A 107 -4.12 -0.95 5.76
N ARG A 108 -4.02 -0.72 7.06
CA ARG A 108 -2.73 -0.56 7.72
C ARG A 108 -2.07 -1.93 7.91
N CYS A 109 -0.83 -2.09 7.45
CA CYS A 109 0.00 -3.25 7.79
C CYS A 109 0.41 -3.17 9.26
N SER A 110 0.47 -4.32 9.95
CA SER A 110 0.94 -4.43 11.33
C SER A 110 2.24 -3.65 11.54
N TYR A 111 2.18 -2.65 12.43
CA TYR A 111 3.36 -2.02 13.01
C TYR A 111 3.84 -2.90 14.17
N GLY A 112 5.16 -3.00 14.38
CA GLY A 112 5.66 -3.54 15.65
C GLY A 112 5.04 -2.80 16.84
N TRP A 113 4.80 -3.48 17.96
CA TRP A 113 4.07 -2.95 19.13
C TRP A 113 4.61 -1.63 19.73
N ARG A 114 5.85 -1.24 19.40
CA ARG A 114 6.48 0.03 19.82
C ARG A 114 6.48 1.13 18.75
N LYS A 115 6.07 0.82 17.52
CA LYS A 115 6.16 1.74 16.37
C LYS A 115 4.83 2.46 16.16
N LYS A 116 4.90 3.79 16.05
CA LYS A 116 3.72 4.62 15.76
C LYS A 116 3.41 4.60 14.26
N PRO A 117 2.12 4.60 13.86
CA PRO A 117 1.74 4.76 12.47
C PRO A 117 2.29 6.05 11.85
N ARG A 118 2.71 5.98 10.58
CA ARG A 118 3.17 7.17 9.83
C ARG A 118 2.02 7.80 9.08
N GLU A 119 1.02 8.28 9.81
CA GLU A 119 -0.26 8.76 9.26
C GLU A 119 -0.10 9.79 8.13
N GLY A 120 0.88 10.69 8.24
CA GLY A 120 1.18 11.67 7.19
C GLY A 120 1.65 11.04 5.87
N SER A 121 2.49 10.01 5.94
CA SER A 121 2.95 9.26 4.76
C SER A 121 1.87 8.33 4.23
N GLU A 122 1.09 7.68 5.11
CA GLU A 122 -0.08 6.88 4.72
C GLU A 122 -1.09 7.75 3.95
N ARG A 123 -1.43 8.92 4.49
CA ARG A 123 -2.36 9.87 3.86
C ARG A 123 -1.84 10.35 2.50
N ALA A 124 -0.53 10.59 2.37
CA ALA A 124 0.07 11.01 1.11
C ALA A 124 -0.08 9.94 0.02
N ILE A 125 0.21 8.67 0.35
CA ILE A 125 0.04 7.52 -0.55
C ILE A 125 -1.42 7.38 -0.96
N LEU A 126 -2.36 7.39 0.00
CA LEU A 126 -3.79 7.23 -0.28
C LEU A 126 -4.37 8.41 -1.10
N SER A 127 -3.95 9.63 -0.80
CA SER A 127 -4.38 10.83 -1.55
C SER A 127 -3.89 10.79 -2.99
N LYS A 128 -2.68 10.25 -3.23
CA LYS A 128 -2.14 10.06 -4.57
C LYS A 128 -2.85 8.93 -5.31
N LEU A 129 -3.02 7.77 -4.67
CA LEU A 129 -3.76 6.63 -5.22
C LEU A 129 -5.15 7.05 -5.69
N ARG A 130 -5.90 7.74 -4.83
CA ARG A 130 -7.26 8.22 -5.14
C ARG A 130 -7.29 9.14 -6.37
N ARG A 131 -6.33 10.06 -6.45
CA ARG A 131 -6.23 11.04 -7.54
C ARG A 131 -5.86 10.36 -8.86
N ASP A 132 -4.83 9.51 -8.84
CA ASP A 132 -4.33 8.84 -10.04
C ASP A 132 -5.35 7.83 -10.58
N TRP A 133 -6.09 7.15 -9.69
CA TRP A 133 -7.18 6.27 -10.10
C TRP A 133 -8.33 7.05 -10.74
N ALA A 134 -8.77 8.15 -10.11
CA ALA A 134 -9.83 9.00 -10.66
C ALA A 134 -9.48 9.53 -12.06
N GLN A 135 -8.23 9.94 -12.27
CA GLN A 135 -7.73 10.35 -13.59
C GLN A 135 -7.81 9.21 -14.61
N THR A 136 -7.48 7.98 -14.22
CA THR A 136 -7.57 6.80 -15.10
C THR A 136 -9.00 6.55 -15.57
N LEU A 137 -10.00 6.83 -14.73
CA LEU A 137 -11.41 6.73 -15.11
C LEU A 137 -11.86 7.84 -16.06
N SER A 138 -11.26 9.03 -15.98
CA SER A 138 -11.57 10.16 -16.88
C SER A 138 -11.08 9.96 -18.32
N PHE A 139 -10.15 9.01 -18.55
CA PHE A 139 -9.64 8.66 -19.88
C PHE A 139 -10.32 7.40 -20.46
N ARG A 140 -11.34 6.86 -19.78
CA ARG A 140 -12.24 5.82 -20.33
C ARG A 140 -13.41 6.47 -21.03
#